data_AF-A0A352UEQ7-F1
#
_entry.id   AF-A0A352UEQ7-F1
#
_cell.length_a   1.000
_cell.length_b   1.000
_cell.length_c   1.000
_cell.angle_alpha   90.00
_cell.angle_beta   90.00
_cell.angle_gamma   90.00
#
_symmetry.space_group_name_H-M   'P 1'
#
loop_
_entity.id
_entity.type
_entity.pdbx_description
1 polymer ?
#
loop_
_entity_poly.entity_id
_entity_poly.type
_entity_poly.pdbx_seq_one_letter_code
_entity_poly.pdbx_strand_id
1 'polypeptide(L)'
;MTTSETGHRLDIGNINTTSVSDGVVPLPMNMLFPETSVNVWDPYCDRFLEAFGSSGFMINLGSFVIRPGDRTVLVDTGVGQYSMWPTLWPTIPEATPGPAELMDDLKHNGIEAQDIDTVFLTHLHGDHVGWNLSKEGQNWTPTFPNARYLLQNADWMHFTRPDFLDTGRRRRGGFSIMTWITTISYENATGWLKSLYNRIKGPDDNVDNIMLAHSLRPHSMEGHLALYKNVLHHTANKLPKWYLECLGVYVSLINKCEYCVRHHFEGMKRLLDDDPRSDSVFRALKASEFDSVFDSKESAGLRYAKRLTIQASDVDESAIVDLRSAGFDDGEILEVNQVVSYFAYANRMVLGLGVNTGGDVLGLSPSSGDSSDWSHR
;
A
#
# COMPACT_ATOMS: atom_id res chain seq x y z
N MET A 1 29.00 36.79 4.05
CA MET A 1 28.54 35.87 3.00
C MET A 1 28.92 36.49 1.67
N THR A 2 29.84 35.86 0.96
CA THR A 2 30.20 36.23 -0.41
C THR A 2 29.59 35.18 -1.31
N THR A 3 28.51 35.52 -2.00
CA THR A 3 27.93 34.69 -3.05
C THR A 3 28.78 34.87 -4.31
N SER A 4 29.41 33.80 -4.82
CA SER A 4 30.08 33.81 -6.12
C SER A 4 29.06 33.83 -7.26
N GLU A 5 29.47 34.30 -8.45
CA GLU A 5 28.64 34.53 -9.65
C GLU A 5 27.95 33.27 -10.25
N THR A 6 28.13 32.09 -9.68
CA THR A 6 27.32 30.89 -9.93
C THR A 6 26.45 30.63 -8.70
N GLY A 7 25.14 30.90 -8.81
CA GLY A 7 24.19 31.04 -7.69
C GLY A 7 23.87 29.81 -6.82
N HIS A 8 24.75 28.81 -6.76
CA HIS A 8 24.51 27.52 -6.09
C HIS A 8 25.52 27.20 -4.98
N ARG A 9 26.40 28.15 -4.62
CA ARG A 9 27.48 27.94 -3.65
C ARG A 9 27.30 28.79 -2.39
N LEU A 10 27.44 28.16 -1.22
CA LEU A 10 27.40 28.80 0.10
C LEU A 10 28.63 28.40 0.92
N ASP A 11 29.39 29.40 1.37
CA ASP A 11 30.54 29.20 2.24
C ASP A 11 30.20 29.61 3.68
N ILE A 12 30.38 28.69 4.63
CA ILE A 12 30.19 28.91 6.07
C ILE A 12 31.49 28.56 6.78
N GLY A 13 32.28 29.58 7.13
CA GLY A 13 33.61 29.37 7.71
C GLY A 13 34.53 28.65 6.72
N ASN A 14 35.04 27.48 7.11
CA ASN A 14 35.87 26.60 6.28
C ASN A 14 35.08 25.47 5.60
N ILE A 15 33.74 25.56 5.60
CA ILE A 15 32.87 24.58 4.95
C ILE A 15 32.31 25.22 3.68
N ASN A 16 32.60 24.59 2.55
CA ASN A 16 31.99 24.93 1.29
C ASN A 16 30.80 24.00 1.02
N THR A 17 29.64 24.57 0.68
CA THR A 17 28.46 23.84 0.26
C THR A 17 28.10 24.23 -1.17
N THR A 18 27.92 23.24 -2.04
CA THR A 18 27.41 23.42 -3.39
C THR A 18 26.08 22.67 -3.48
N SER A 19 25.01 23.39 -3.82
CA SER A 19 23.74 22.78 -4.21
C SER A 19 23.91 22.18 -5.60
N VAL A 20 23.52 20.92 -5.75
CA VAL A 20 23.44 20.22 -7.04
C VAL A 20 22.05 19.62 -7.19
N SER A 21 21.64 19.31 -8.41
CA SER A 21 20.31 18.80 -8.71
C SER A 21 20.37 17.57 -9.61
N ASP A 22 19.52 16.58 -9.30
CA ASP A 22 19.21 15.49 -10.21
C ASP A 22 18.12 15.85 -11.23
N GLY A 23 17.71 17.12 -11.25
CA GLY A 23 16.73 17.74 -12.13
C GLY A 23 15.39 18.05 -11.45
N VAL A 24 14.47 18.58 -12.24
CA VAL A 24 13.15 19.03 -11.77
C VAL A 24 12.06 18.12 -12.32
N VAL A 25 11.12 17.71 -11.46
CA VAL A 25 10.03 16.80 -11.80
C VAL A 25 8.66 17.45 -11.54
N PRO A 26 7.72 17.41 -12.50
CA PRO A 26 6.35 17.84 -12.26
C PRO A 26 5.58 16.76 -11.50
N LEU A 27 5.02 17.11 -10.35
CA LEU A 27 4.21 16.23 -9.52
C LEU A 27 2.76 16.71 -9.43
N PRO A 28 1.75 15.83 -9.65
CA PRO A 28 0.35 16.21 -9.50
C PRO A 28 0.01 16.66 -8.07
N MET A 29 -0.86 17.65 -7.92
CA MET A 29 -1.17 18.21 -6.59
C MET A 29 -1.97 17.25 -5.70
N ASN A 30 -2.86 16.45 -6.28
CA ASN A 30 -3.59 15.39 -5.58
C ASN A 30 -2.70 14.22 -5.14
N MET A 31 -1.42 14.26 -5.48
CA MET A 31 -0.45 13.25 -5.11
C MET A 31 0.39 13.72 -3.91
N LEU A 32 0.75 15.00 -3.87
CA LEU A 32 1.35 15.63 -2.69
C LEU A 32 0.31 15.85 -1.57
N PHE A 33 -0.92 16.18 -1.95
CA PHE A 33 -2.03 16.53 -1.06
C PHE A 33 -3.29 15.73 -1.44
N PRO A 34 -3.34 14.42 -1.15
CA PRO A 34 -4.39 13.52 -1.64
C PRO A 34 -5.80 13.85 -1.16
N GLU A 35 -5.90 14.49 0.00
CA GLU A 35 -7.19 14.88 0.58
C GLU A 35 -7.64 16.29 0.13
N THR A 36 -6.81 16.99 -0.65
CA THR A 36 -7.10 18.37 -1.09
C THR A 36 -7.54 18.38 -2.55
N SER A 37 -8.72 18.96 -2.82
CA SER A 37 -9.20 19.14 -4.19
C SER A 37 -8.23 19.99 -5.01
N VAL A 38 -7.92 19.56 -6.24
CA VAL A 38 -6.90 20.21 -7.09
C VAL A 38 -7.21 21.67 -7.42
N ASN A 39 -8.49 22.05 -7.50
CA ASN A 39 -8.92 23.41 -7.81
C ASN A 39 -8.56 24.43 -6.71
N VAL A 40 -8.23 23.97 -5.50
CA VAL A 40 -7.76 24.86 -4.43
C VAL A 40 -6.42 25.51 -4.79
N TRP A 41 -5.66 24.90 -5.71
CA TRP A 41 -4.35 25.38 -6.13
C TRP A 41 -4.41 26.42 -7.26
N ASP A 42 -5.54 26.55 -7.96
CA ASP A 42 -5.69 27.45 -9.11
C ASP A 42 -5.24 28.91 -8.83
N PRO A 43 -5.58 29.53 -7.68
CA PRO A 43 -5.14 30.90 -7.37
C PRO A 43 -3.62 31.03 -7.16
N TYR A 44 -2.93 29.92 -6.90
CA TYR A 44 -1.48 29.89 -6.64
C TYR A 44 -0.70 29.57 -7.91
N CYS A 45 -1.27 28.84 -8.86
CA CYS A 45 -0.66 28.56 -10.15
C CYS A 45 -0.27 29.84 -10.89
N ASP A 46 -1.17 30.84 -10.92
CA ASP A 46 -0.90 32.13 -11.57
C ASP A 46 0.09 33.00 -10.77
N ARG A 47 0.16 32.80 -9.45
CA ARG A 47 0.98 33.60 -8.54
C ARG A 47 2.43 33.13 -8.47
N PHE A 48 2.68 31.83 -8.62
CA PHE A 48 3.98 31.18 -8.47
C PHE A 48 4.31 30.35 -9.72
N LEU A 49 4.47 31.04 -10.86
CA LEU A 49 4.73 30.42 -12.17
C LEU A 49 6.00 29.56 -12.17
N GLU A 50 6.96 29.84 -11.29
CA GLU A 50 8.19 29.08 -11.10
C GLU A 50 7.97 27.75 -10.36
N ALA A 51 6.90 27.65 -9.56
CA ALA A 51 6.58 26.49 -8.75
C ALA A 51 5.58 25.55 -9.43
N PHE A 52 4.81 26.05 -10.41
CA PHE A 52 3.80 25.28 -11.14
C PHE A 52 4.13 25.21 -12.64
N GLY A 53 4.31 24.00 -13.15
CA GLY A 53 4.46 23.71 -14.57
C GLY A 53 3.12 23.32 -15.21
N SER A 54 3.13 23.09 -16.52
CA SER A 54 1.94 22.67 -17.28
C SER A 54 1.33 21.33 -16.83
N SER A 55 2.09 20.54 -16.08
CA SER A 55 1.75 19.19 -15.66
C SER A 55 1.78 18.96 -14.14
N GLY A 56 1.95 20.01 -13.31
CA GLY A 56 1.92 19.90 -11.86
C GLY A 56 2.88 20.83 -11.12
N PHE A 57 3.10 20.55 -9.84
CA PHE A 57 4.05 21.27 -9.00
C PHE A 57 5.47 20.79 -9.26
N MET A 58 6.36 21.73 -9.53
CA MET A 58 7.73 21.49 -9.95
C MET A 58 8.61 21.25 -8.73
N ILE A 59 9.06 20.01 -8.53
CA ILE A 59 9.92 19.62 -7.42
C ILE A 59 11.35 19.43 -7.92
N ASN A 60 12.28 20.18 -7.33
CA ASN A 60 13.70 19.98 -7.54
C ASN A 60 14.19 18.79 -6.72
N LEU A 61 14.78 17.80 -7.39
CA LEU A 61 15.44 16.66 -6.75
C LEU A 61 16.85 17.08 -6.33
N GLY A 62 16.91 17.88 -5.27
CA GLY A 62 18.14 18.52 -4.81
C GLY A 62 19.06 17.58 -4.02
N SER A 63 20.35 17.79 -4.16
CA SER A 63 21.41 17.17 -3.36
C SER A 63 22.45 18.24 -3.00
N PHE A 64 23.35 17.94 -2.07
CA PHE A 64 24.39 18.89 -1.66
C PHE A 64 25.76 18.24 -1.67
N VAL A 65 26.75 18.92 -2.20
CA VAL A 65 28.16 18.59 -1.95
C VAL A 65 28.68 19.51 -0.86
N ILE A 66 29.07 18.92 0.27
CA ILE A 66 29.61 19.61 1.44
C ILE A 66 31.08 19.24 1.57
N ARG A 67 31.95 20.26 1.63
CA ARG A 67 33.38 20.11 1.77
C ARG A 67 33.90 20.69 3.09
N PRO A 68 33.92 19.89 4.16
CA PRO A 68 34.59 20.26 5.41
C PRO A 68 36.06 19.85 5.37
N GLY A 69 36.97 20.81 5.22
CA GLY A 69 38.40 20.53 5.11
C GLY A 69 38.72 19.68 3.86
N ASP A 70 39.41 18.56 4.04
CA ASP A 70 39.87 17.69 2.94
C ASP A 70 38.84 16.63 2.51
N ARG A 71 37.61 16.70 3.03
CA ARG A 71 36.54 15.76 2.67
C ARG A 71 35.61 16.33 1.60
N THR A 72 35.06 15.47 0.76
CA THR A 72 33.97 15.77 -0.17
C THR A 72 32.81 14.83 0.12
N VAL A 73 31.78 15.38 0.76
CA VAL A 73 30.57 14.66 1.17
C VAL A 73 29.44 14.98 0.22
N LEU A 74 28.86 13.98 -0.43
CA LEU A 74 27.61 14.11 -1.18
C LEU A 74 26.43 13.72 -0.27
N VAL A 75 25.45 14.61 -0.14
CA VAL A 75 24.19 14.38 0.60
C VAL A 75 23.12 14.01 -0.40
N ASP A 76 22.67 12.76 -0.31
CA ASP A 76 21.75 12.10 -1.24
C ASP A 76 22.24 12.04 -2.70
N THR A 77 21.66 11.13 -3.46
CA THR A 77 22.14 10.76 -4.81
C THR A 77 21.00 10.76 -5.85
N GLY A 78 19.94 11.52 -5.60
CA GLY A 78 18.83 11.67 -6.55
C GLY A 78 18.09 10.37 -6.90
N VAL A 79 17.35 10.42 -8.01
CA VAL A 79 16.57 9.30 -8.58
C VAL A 79 17.39 8.42 -9.53
N GLY A 80 18.47 8.95 -10.12
CA GLY A 80 19.36 8.16 -10.99
C GLY A 80 18.81 7.88 -12.40
N GLN A 81 19.66 7.26 -13.23
CA GLN A 81 19.28 6.78 -14.58
C GLN A 81 18.18 5.71 -14.56
N TYR A 82 18.05 5.00 -13.44
CA TYR A 82 17.07 3.93 -13.26
C TYR A 82 15.89 4.48 -12.50
N SER A 83 14.91 5.00 -13.24
CA SER A 83 13.70 5.52 -12.65
C SER A 83 12.99 4.37 -11.91
N MET A 84 12.98 4.43 -10.57
CA MET A 84 12.02 3.68 -9.76
C MET A 84 10.62 4.30 -9.84
N TRP A 85 10.39 5.21 -10.80
CA TRP A 85 9.13 5.92 -10.96
C TRP A 85 7.94 4.97 -11.07
N PRO A 86 7.99 3.81 -11.73
CA PRO A 86 6.82 2.92 -11.79
C PRO A 86 6.60 2.18 -10.45
N THR A 87 7.66 2.06 -9.66
CA THR A 87 7.71 1.37 -8.35
C THR A 87 7.26 2.29 -7.21
N LEU A 88 7.55 3.59 -7.31
CA LEU A 88 7.10 4.65 -6.41
C LEU A 88 5.77 5.26 -6.88
N TRP A 89 5.50 5.19 -8.20
CA TRP A 89 4.48 5.96 -8.92
C TRP A 89 3.77 5.13 -10.02
N PRO A 90 2.75 4.32 -9.67
CA PRO A 90 2.09 3.41 -10.61
C PRO A 90 1.39 4.08 -11.80
N THR A 91 1.15 5.39 -11.73
CA THR A 91 0.45 6.17 -12.77
C THR A 91 1.39 6.78 -13.81
N ILE A 92 2.70 6.67 -13.64
CA ILE A 92 3.69 7.15 -14.61
C ILE A 92 4.10 5.97 -15.49
N PRO A 93 4.07 6.11 -16.84
CA PRO A 93 4.49 5.05 -17.74
C PRO A 93 5.86 4.46 -17.38
N GLU A 94 5.98 3.13 -17.47
CA GLU A 94 7.17 2.38 -17.05
C GLU A 94 8.48 2.83 -17.72
N ALA A 95 8.36 3.49 -18.87
CA ALA A 95 9.45 3.97 -19.70
C ALA A 95 9.74 5.47 -19.57
N THR A 96 9.13 6.19 -18.63
CA THR A 96 9.45 7.62 -18.43
C THR A 96 10.83 7.74 -17.76
N PRO A 97 11.86 8.27 -18.46
CA PRO A 97 13.14 8.53 -17.85
C PRO A 97 12.96 9.60 -16.77
N GLY A 98 13.48 9.35 -15.57
CA GLY A 98 13.69 10.43 -14.61
C GLY A 98 14.70 11.43 -15.19
N PRO A 99 14.76 12.66 -14.66
CA PRO A 99 15.69 13.67 -15.18
C PRO A 99 17.14 13.18 -15.16
N ALA A 100 17.57 12.54 -14.07
CA ALA A 100 18.88 11.89 -13.95
C ALA A 100 20.06 12.84 -14.26
N GLU A 101 19.95 14.11 -13.86
CA GLU A 101 20.90 15.17 -14.22
C GLU A 101 22.06 15.34 -13.22
N LEU A 102 22.07 14.61 -12.10
CA LEU A 102 23.01 14.84 -10.99
C LEU A 102 24.47 14.73 -11.42
N MET A 103 24.79 13.76 -12.27
CA MET A 103 26.16 13.54 -12.73
C MET A 103 26.64 14.68 -13.65
N ASP A 104 25.76 15.21 -14.48
CA ASP A 104 26.06 16.35 -15.34
C ASP A 104 26.22 17.63 -14.51
N ASP A 105 25.39 17.83 -13.48
CA ASP A 105 25.47 18.99 -12.60
C ASP A 105 26.69 18.94 -11.66
N LEU A 106 27.06 17.76 -11.15
CA LEU A 106 28.32 17.57 -10.43
C LEU A 106 29.52 17.97 -11.30
N LYS A 107 29.55 17.49 -12.55
CA LYS A 107 30.61 17.82 -13.52
C LYS A 107 30.61 19.31 -13.87
N HIS A 108 29.45 19.93 -14.04
CA HIS A 108 29.33 21.37 -14.26
C HIS A 108 29.94 22.18 -13.11
N ASN A 109 29.83 21.66 -11.89
CA ASN A 109 30.43 22.24 -10.68
C ASN A 109 31.89 21.80 -10.43
N GLY A 110 32.53 21.12 -11.39
CA GLY A 110 33.92 20.66 -11.30
C GLY A 110 34.13 19.58 -10.23
N ILE A 111 33.15 18.71 -10.03
CA ILE A 111 33.16 17.64 -9.04
C ILE A 111 33.10 16.30 -9.79
N GLU A 112 34.18 15.52 -9.73
CA GLU A 112 34.19 14.19 -10.31
C GLU A 112 33.67 13.16 -9.30
N ALA A 113 33.05 12.09 -9.79
CA ALA A 113 32.48 11.04 -8.93
C ALA A 113 33.53 10.39 -8.01
N GLN A 114 34.77 10.30 -8.49
CA GLN A 114 35.91 9.77 -7.74
C GLN A 114 36.39 10.69 -6.61
N ASP A 115 36.05 11.98 -6.64
CA ASP A 115 36.46 12.94 -5.63
C ASP A 115 35.59 12.85 -4.37
N ILE A 116 34.42 12.22 -4.48
CA ILE A 116 33.49 12.01 -3.37
C ILE A 116 33.98 10.84 -2.52
N ASP A 117 34.35 11.14 -1.28
CA ASP A 117 34.82 10.15 -0.29
C ASP A 117 33.72 9.69 0.68
N THR A 118 32.61 10.42 0.74
CA THR A 118 31.49 10.09 1.62
C THR A 118 30.18 10.36 0.90
N VAL A 119 29.28 9.39 0.89
CA VAL A 119 27.87 9.59 0.52
C VAL A 119 27.05 9.49 1.79
N PHE A 120 26.38 10.56 2.18
CA PHE A 120 25.46 10.61 3.31
C PHE A 120 24.03 10.56 2.80
N LEU A 121 23.33 9.47 3.09
CA LEU A 121 21.93 9.28 2.76
C LEU A 121 21.08 9.78 3.92
N THR A 122 20.25 10.79 3.67
CA THR A 122 19.32 11.32 4.67
C THR A 122 18.33 10.25 5.10
N HIS A 123 17.83 9.48 4.14
CA HIS A 123 17.03 8.28 4.34
C HIS A 123 17.02 7.39 3.08
N LEU A 124 16.57 6.14 3.22
CA LEU A 124 16.47 5.20 2.11
C LEU A 124 15.12 5.31 1.39
N HIS A 125 14.96 6.34 0.57
CA HIS A 125 13.84 6.46 -0.37
C HIS A 125 14.37 6.64 -1.81
N GLY A 126 13.54 6.29 -2.79
CA GLY A 126 14.02 6.05 -4.15
C GLY A 126 14.55 7.28 -4.90
N ASP A 127 14.18 8.47 -4.46
CA ASP A 127 14.68 9.77 -4.92
C ASP A 127 15.93 10.27 -4.17
N HIS A 128 16.48 9.48 -3.25
CA HIS A 128 17.72 9.80 -2.53
C HIS A 128 18.86 8.81 -2.82
N VAL A 129 18.58 7.66 -3.45
CA VAL A 129 19.50 6.52 -3.56
C VAL A 129 19.84 6.11 -5.00
N GLY A 130 19.29 6.82 -5.98
CA GLY A 130 19.28 6.42 -7.38
C GLY A 130 20.65 6.33 -8.03
N TRP A 131 21.54 7.28 -7.73
CA TRP A 131 22.94 7.26 -8.17
C TRP A 131 23.88 6.55 -7.20
N ASN A 132 23.39 5.73 -6.25
CA ASN A 132 24.30 4.92 -5.45
C ASN A 132 25.03 3.88 -6.32
N LEU A 133 24.37 3.37 -7.37
CA LEU A 133 24.92 2.38 -8.28
C LEU A 133 24.71 2.80 -9.74
N SER A 134 25.77 2.68 -10.53
CA SER A 134 25.72 2.73 -11.99
C SER A 134 25.66 1.31 -12.53
N LYS A 135 25.18 1.15 -13.76
CA LYS A 135 25.10 -0.16 -14.42
C LYS A 135 25.73 -0.10 -15.80
N GLU A 136 26.67 -1.01 -16.03
CA GLU A 136 27.25 -1.27 -17.34
C GLU A 136 26.87 -2.69 -17.78
N GLY A 137 26.01 -2.79 -18.80
CA GLY A 137 25.45 -4.07 -19.22
C GLY A 137 24.61 -4.72 -18.13
N GLN A 138 25.09 -5.82 -17.55
CA GLN A 138 24.45 -6.53 -16.43
C GLN A 138 25.13 -6.28 -15.08
N ASN A 139 26.25 -5.55 -15.06
CA ASN A 139 27.04 -5.37 -13.87
C ASN A 139 26.67 -4.04 -13.19
N TRP A 140 26.39 -4.11 -11.89
CA TRP A 140 26.18 -2.95 -11.04
C TRP A 140 27.47 -2.62 -10.31
N THR A 141 27.85 -1.35 -10.34
CA THR A 141 29.06 -0.82 -9.70
C THR A 141 28.72 0.45 -8.93
N PRO A 142 29.38 0.74 -7.79
CA PRO A 142 29.20 2.02 -7.11
C PRO A 142 29.53 3.19 -8.04
N THR A 143 28.61 4.14 -8.17
CA THR A 143 28.83 5.37 -8.97
C THR A 143 29.94 6.22 -8.37
N PHE A 144 30.07 6.21 -7.04
CA PHE A 144 31.07 6.93 -6.27
C PHE A 144 32.06 5.90 -5.67
N PRO A 145 33.07 5.44 -6.43
CA PRO A 145 33.86 4.25 -6.10
C PRO A 145 34.75 4.42 -4.87
N ASN A 146 35.13 5.66 -4.54
CA ASN A 146 35.95 5.97 -3.37
C ASN A 146 35.10 6.28 -2.11
N ALA A 147 33.78 6.31 -2.25
CA ALA A 147 32.90 6.78 -1.20
C ALA A 147 32.59 5.71 -0.15
N ARG A 148 32.58 6.13 1.12
CA ARG A 148 31.87 5.41 2.18
C ARG A 148 30.42 5.90 2.23
N TYR A 149 29.48 4.95 2.15
CA TYR A 149 28.05 5.24 2.26
C TYR A 149 27.62 5.20 3.73
N LEU A 150 26.98 6.29 4.18
CA LEU A 150 26.47 6.47 5.54
C LEU A 150 24.94 6.63 5.48
N LEU A 151 24.23 5.93 6.34
CA LEU A 151 22.78 5.97 6.44
C LEU A 151 22.33 5.66 7.87
N GLN A 152 21.07 5.93 8.18
CA GLN A 152 20.49 5.60 9.47
C GLN A 152 20.33 4.09 9.64
N ASN A 153 20.66 3.59 10.84
CA ASN A 153 20.52 2.16 11.15
C ASN A 153 19.05 1.70 11.11
N ALA A 154 18.10 2.58 11.43
CA ALA A 154 16.67 2.27 11.35
C ALA A 154 16.23 1.94 9.91
N ASP A 155 16.67 2.75 8.95
CA ASP A 155 16.39 2.51 7.53
C ASP A 155 17.08 1.25 7.04
N TRP A 156 18.35 1.05 7.39
CA TRP A 156 19.05 -0.18 7.06
C TRP A 156 18.28 -1.40 7.58
N MET A 157 17.90 -1.39 8.85
CA MET A 157 17.13 -2.47 9.47
C MET A 157 15.74 -2.65 8.87
N HIS A 158 15.11 -1.60 8.32
CA HIS A 158 13.81 -1.70 7.67
C HIS A 158 13.93 -2.28 6.25
N PHE A 159 14.80 -1.70 5.41
CA PHE A 159 14.92 -2.02 4.00
C PHE A 159 15.72 -3.29 3.72
N THR A 160 16.47 -3.80 4.70
CA THR A 160 17.20 -5.08 4.59
C THR A 160 16.51 -6.26 5.26
N ARG A 161 15.27 -6.09 5.74
CA ARG A 161 14.51 -7.24 6.25
C ARG A 161 14.26 -8.26 5.14
N PRO A 162 14.27 -9.57 5.46
CA PRO A 162 14.06 -10.61 4.45
C PRO A 162 12.78 -10.43 3.63
N ASP A 163 11.68 -10.01 4.25
CA ASP A 163 10.40 -9.74 3.58
C ASP A 163 10.48 -8.56 2.61
N PHE A 164 11.23 -7.50 2.96
CA PHE A 164 11.43 -6.35 2.10
C PHE A 164 12.34 -6.68 0.90
N LEU A 165 13.43 -7.42 1.14
CA LEU A 165 14.36 -7.83 0.06
C LEU A 165 13.72 -8.81 -0.92
N ASP A 166 12.83 -9.68 -0.46
CA ASP A 166 12.06 -10.57 -1.32
C ASP A 166 11.04 -9.82 -2.20
N THR A 167 10.51 -8.69 -1.73
CA THR A 167 9.63 -7.84 -2.57
C THR A 167 10.39 -7.19 -3.74
N GLY A 168 11.66 -6.82 -3.55
CA GLY A 168 12.51 -6.25 -4.59
C GLY A 168 12.89 -7.21 -5.72
N ARG A 169 13.02 -8.52 -5.42
CA ARG A 169 13.18 -9.57 -6.44
C ARG A 169 11.91 -9.84 -7.24
N ARG A 170 10.74 -9.63 -6.64
CA ARG A 170 9.43 -9.83 -7.26
C ARG A 170 9.02 -8.70 -8.22
N ARG A 171 9.61 -7.50 -8.10
CA ARG A 171 9.35 -6.34 -8.99
C ARG A 171 10.22 -6.29 -10.26
N ARG A 172 11.23 -7.17 -10.43
CA ARG A 172 12.10 -7.19 -11.64
C ARG A 172 11.52 -7.94 -12.84
N GLY A 173 10.31 -8.49 -12.72
CA GLY A 173 9.55 -9.02 -13.85
C GLY A 173 8.35 -8.11 -14.11
N GLY A 174 8.40 -7.32 -15.18
CA GLY A 174 7.31 -6.46 -15.62
C GLY A 174 6.07 -7.27 -15.95
N PHE A 175 5.24 -7.49 -14.95
CA PHE A 175 3.79 -7.73 -14.97
C PHE A 175 3.35 -7.35 -13.55
N SER A 176 2.37 -6.47 -13.41
CA SER A 176 1.69 -6.27 -12.12
C SER A 176 1.02 -7.59 -11.75
N ILE A 177 1.74 -8.48 -11.07
CA ILE A 177 1.22 -9.81 -10.76
C ILE A 177 0.21 -9.61 -9.63
N MET A 178 -1.09 -9.71 -9.96
CA MET A 178 -2.22 -9.57 -9.03
C MET A 178 -2.13 -10.58 -7.86
N THR A 179 -1.40 -11.68 -8.05
CA THR A 179 -1.07 -12.72 -7.05
C THR A 179 0.37 -13.23 -7.29
N TRP A 180 0.98 -14.00 -6.40
CA TRP A 180 2.31 -14.63 -6.60
C TRP A 180 2.25 -15.95 -7.37
N ILE A 181 1.05 -16.42 -7.71
CA ILE A 181 0.83 -17.61 -8.53
C ILE A 181 0.23 -17.22 -9.87
N THR A 182 0.29 -18.14 -10.84
CA THR A 182 -0.45 -17.95 -12.10
C THR A 182 -1.95 -18.08 -11.86
N THR A 183 -2.73 -17.29 -12.58
CA THR A 183 -4.19 -17.35 -12.59
C THR A 183 -4.70 -17.50 -14.03
N ILE A 184 -5.95 -17.94 -14.18
CA ILE A 184 -6.64 -18.00 -15.47
C ILE A 184 -7.62 -16.84 -15.47
N SER A 185 -7.41 -15.87 -16.37
CA SER A 185 -8.26 -14.68 -16.49
C SER A 185 -9.68 -15.05 -16.93
N TYR A 186 -10.61 -14.10 -16.81
CA TYR A 186 -11.98 -14.29 -17.25
C TYR A 186 -12.06 -14.67 -18.74
N GLU A 187 -11.32 -13.98 -19.60
CA GLU A 187 -11.31 -14.16 -21.06
C GLU A 187 -10.82 -15.56 -21.44
N ASN A 188 -9.82 -16.07 -20.72
CA ASN A 188 -9.19 -17.35 -20.99
C ASN A 188 -9.88 -18.53 -20.29
N ALA A 189 -10.79 -18.27 -19.35
CA ALA A 189 -11.50 -19.33 -18.65
C ALA A 189 -12.44 -20.08 -19.60
N THR A 190 -12.46 -21.41 -19.46
CA THR A 190 -13.34 -22.30 -20.21
C THR A 190 -14.05 -23.28 -19.28
N GLY A 191 -15.08 -23.96 -19.78
CA GLY A 191 -15.81 -25.00 -19.04
C GLY A 191 -16.32 -24.51 -17.68
N TRP A 192 -16.10 -25.34 -16.65
CA TRP A 192 -16.64 -25.10 -15.31
C TRP A 192 -16.12 -23.81 -14.65
N LEU A 193 -14.84 -23.46 -14.84
CA LEU A 193 -14.29 -22.22 -14.30
C LEU A 193 -15.03 -20.99 -14.88
N LYS A 194 -15.28 -20.99 -16.20
CA LYS A 194 -16.03 -19.90 -16.84
C LYS A 194 -17.45 -19.80 -16.30
N SER A 195 -18.11 -20.93 -16.05
CA SER A 195 -19.43 -20.96 -15.42
C SER A 195 -19.43 -20.35 -14.01
N LEU A 196 -18.38 -20.61 -13.21
CA LEU A 196 -18.23 -20.00 -11.89
C LEU A 196 -17.97 -18.49 -12.00
N TYR A 197 -17.08 -18.06 -12.88
CA TYR A 197 -16.85 -16.64 -13.13
C TYR A 197 -18.11 -15.90 -13.58
N ASN A 198 -18.90 -16.48 -14.49
CA ASN A 198 -20.16 -15.88 -14.93
C ASN A 198 -21.16 -15.67 -13.78
N ARG A 199 -21.06 -16.48 -12.72
CA ARG A 199 -21.91 -16.34 -11.53
C ARG A 199 -21.46 -15.22 -10.61
N ILE A 200 -20.16 -14.94 -10.52
CA ILE A 200 -19.59 -14.03 -9.50
C ILE A 200 -19.07 -12.72 -10.05
N LYS A 201 -18.90 -12.59 -11.36
CA LYS A 201 -18.35 -11.37 -11.96
C LYS A 201 -19.16 -10.14 -11.58
N GLY A 202 -18.46 -9.04 -11.38
CA GLY A 202 -19.02 -7.71 -11.28
C GLY A 202 -19.24 -7.06 -12.66
N PRO A 203 -19.41 -5.72 -12.69
CA PRO A 203 -19.38 -4.94 -13.91
C PRO A 203 -18.12 -5.21 -14.75
N ASP A 204 -18.23 -5.04 -16.06
CA ASP A 204 -17.13 -5.20 -17.03
C ASP A 204 -16.40 -6.55 -16.96
N ASP A 205 -17.13 -7.59 -16.57
CA ASP A 205 -16.62 -8.95 -16.38
C ASP A 205 -15.50 -9.07 -15.32
N ASN A 206 -15.38 -8.08 -14.43
CA ASN A 206 -14.39 -8.09 -13.36
C ASN A 206 -14.63 -9.24 -12.38
N VAL A 207 -13.57 -9.98 -12.03
CA VAL A 207 -13.60 -11.02 -11.00
C VAL A 207 -12.57 -10.65 -9.96
N ASP A 208 -13.01 -10.52 -8.70
CA ASP A 208 -12.15 -10.13 -7.58
C ASP A 208 -10.88 -10.99 -7.53
N ASN A 209 -9.73 -10.38 -7.29
CA ASN A 209 -8.43 -11.05 -7.33
C ASN A 209 -8.31 -12.24 -6.38
N ILE A 210 -8.99 -12.19 -5.23
CA ILE A 210 -9.07 -13.33 -4.31
C ILE A 210 -9.78 -14.54 -4.95
N MET A 211 -10.75 -14.31 -5.83
CA MET A 211 -11.44 -15.36 -6.59
C MET A 211 -10.56 -15.85 -7.75
N LEU A 212 -9.87 -14.94 -8.46
CA LEU A 212 -8.89 -15.33 -9.48
C LEU A 212 -7.80 -16.26 -8.92
N ALA A 213 -7.38 -16.08 -7.67
CA ALA A 213 -6.41 -16.97 -7.01
C ALA A 213 -6.85 -18.45 -6.95
N HIS A 214 -8.17 -18.73 -7.02
CA HIS A 214 -8.72 -20.08 -7.04
C HIS A 214 -8.79 -20.71 -8.44
N SER A 215 -8.45 -19.97 -9.51
CA SER A 215 -8.72 -20.37 -10.89
C SER A 215 -8.12 -21.72 -11.30
N LEU A 216 -6.98 -22.10 -10.71
CA LEU A 216 -6.31 -23.37 -11.00
C LEU A 216 -7.01 -24.58 -10.34
N ARG A 217 -7.87 -24.35 -9.34
CA ARG A 217 -8.64 -25.36 -8.62
C ARG A 217 -10.06 -24.83 -8.34
N PRO A 218 -10.95 -24.78 -9.34
CA PRO A 218 -12.23 -24.07 -9.22
C PRO A 218 -13.18 -24.59 -8.12
N HIS A 219 -13.03 -25.85 -7.68
CA HIS A 219 -13.76 -26.36 -6.50
C HIS A 219 -13.46 -25.59 -5.22
N SER A 220 -12.24 -25.07 -5.08
CA SER A 220 -11.87 -24.24 -3.92
C SER A 220 -12.51 -22.86 -3.97
N MET A 221 -12.81 -22.33 -5.16
CA MET A 221 -13.58 -21.10 -5.35
C MET A 221 -15.03 -21.30 -4.89
N GLU A 222 -15.65 -22.42 -5.30
CA GLU A 222 -17.01 -22.74 -4.89
C GLU A 222 -17.12 -22.89 -3.37
N GLY A 223 -16.16 -23.58 -2.74
CA GLY A 223 -16.08 -23.67 -1.28
C GLY A 223 -15.89 -22.32 -0.59
N HIS A 224 -15.01 -21.48 -1.14
CA HIS A 224 -14.81 -20.11 -0.64
C HIS A 224 -16.11 -19.32 -0.69
N LEU A 225 -16.74 -19.26 -1.87
CA LEU A 225 -17.97 -18.51 -2.09
C LEU A 225 -19.09 -19.03 -1.18
N ALA A 226 -19.21 -20.35 -1.02
CA ALA A 226 -20.20 -20.94 -0.14
C ALA A 226 -20.02 -20.45 1.31
N LEU A 227 -18.79 -20.47 1.84
CA LEU A 227 -18.52 -19.92 3.17
C LEU A 227 -18.81 -18.42 3.21
N TYR A 228 -18.26 -17.63 2.29
CA TYR A 228 -18.47 -16.19 2.21
C TYR A 228 -19.95 -15.81 2.29
N LYS A 229 -20.79 -16.45 1.45
CA LYS A 229 -22.21 -16.16 1.38
C LYS A 229 -22.97 -16.58 2.63
N ASN A 230 -22.69 -17.78 3.15
CA ASN A 230 -23.37 -18.27 4.35
C ASN A 230 -23.00 -17.45 5.59
N VAL A 231 -21.76 -16.98 5.66
CA VAL A 231 -21.22 -16.28 6.82
C VAL A 231 -21.62 -14.79 6.85
N LEU A 232 -21.61 -14.09 5.71
CA LEU A 232 -21.90 -12.64 5.68
C LEU A 232 -23.29 -12.30 5.16
N HIS A 233 -23.81 -13.06 4.19
CA HIS A 233 -24.91 -12.58 3.34
C HIS A 233 -26.21 -13.38 3.47
N HIS A 234 -26.20 -14.51 4.18
CA HIS A 234 -27.35 -15.39 4.30
C HIS A 234 -28.50 -14.71 5.04
N THR A 235 -29.72 -14.84 4.51
CA THR A 235 -30.91 -14.17 5.03
C THR A 235 -31.39 -14.68 6.39
N ALA A 236 -30.89 -15.85 6.81
CA ALA A 236 -31.15 -16.41 8.13
C ALA A 236 -30.17 -15.93 9.22
N ASN A 237 -29.13 -15.17 8.85
CA ASN A 237 -28.26 -14.55 9.85
C ASN A 237 -29.05 -13.46 10.59
N LYS A 238 -28.89 -13.39 11.91
CA LYS A 238 -29.61 -12.44 12.76
C LYS A 238 -28.83 -11.15 12.99
N LEU A 239 -27.50 -11.23 13.03
CA LEU A 239 -26.69 -10.03 13.24
C LEU A 239 -26.74 -9.11 12.01
N PRO A 240 -26.72 -7.78 12.21
CA PRO A 240 -26.72 -6.83 11.10
C PRO A 240 -25.53 -7.06 10.16
N LYS A 241 -25.77 -7.02 8.84
CA LYS A 241 -24.71 -7.23 7.83
C LYS A 241 -23.53 -6.28 8.01
N TRP A 242 -23.78 -5.01 8.32
CA TRP A 242 -22.71 -4.04 8.57
C TRP A 242 -21.82 -4.47 9.75
N TYR A 243 -22.39 -5.11 10.78
CA TYR A 243 -21.64 -5.59 11.94
C TYR A 243 -20.85 -6.87 11.60
N LEU A 244 -21.41 -7.75 10.77
CA LEU A 244 -20.68 -8.91 10.23
C LEU A 244 -19.47 -8.46 9.37
N GLU A 245 -19.63 -7.46 8.51
CA GLU A 245 -18.51 -6.85 7.77
C GLU A 245 -17.52 -6.17 8.71
N CYS A 246 -17.99 -5.48 9.76
CA CYS A 246 -17.17 -4.83 10.78
C CYS A 246 -16.24 -5.82 11.50
N LEU A 247 -16.76 -6.98 11.92
CA LEU A 247 -15.97 -8.08 12.48
C LEU A 247 -14.88 -8.54 11.51
N GLY A 248 -15.22 -8.69 10.22
CA GLY A 248 -14.29 -9.08 9.17
C GLY A 248 -13.17 -8.06 8.93
N VAL A 249 -13.52 -6.77 8.89
CA VAL A 249 -12.56 -5.65 8.82
C VAL A 249 -11.63 -5.68 10.02
N TYR A 250 -12.15 -5.92 11.22
CA TYR A 250 -11.34 -5.93 12.43
C TYR A 250 -10.34 -7.09 12.47
N VAL A 251 -10.77 -8.30 12.13
CA VAL A 251 -9.88 -9.47 11.99
C VAL A 251 -8.79 -9.19 10.95
N SER A 252 -9.16 -8.56 9.84
CA SER A 252 -8.23 -8.19 8.77
C SER A 252 -7.22 -7.11 9.18
N LEU A 253 -7.63 -6.15 10.02
CA LEU A 253 -6.73 -5.16 10.63
C LEU A 253 -5.70 -5.84 11.55
N ILE A 254 -6.15 -6.77 12.40
CA ILE A 254 -5.25 -7.53 13.29
C ILE A 254 -4.24 -8.35 12.47
N ASN A 255 -4.70 -9.02 11.41
CA ASN A 255 -3.86 -9.82 10.53
C ASN A 255 -3.04 -8.99 9.52
N LYS A 256 -3.20 -7.66 9.50
CA LYS A 256 -2.53 -6.74 8.56
C LYS A 256 -2.80 -7.07 7.09
N CYS A 257 -4.02 -7.48 6.78
CA CYS A 257 -4.46 -7.81 5.43
C CYS A 257 -5.12 -6.60 4.75
N GLU A 258 -4.33 -5.75 4.09
CA GLU A 258 -4.82 -4.50 3.48
C GLU A 258 -5.92 -4.73 2.44
N TYR A 259 -5.77 -5.76 1.58
CA TYR A 259 -6.77 -6.14 0.59
C TYR A 259 -8.16 -6.35 1.22
N CYS A 260 -8.24 -7.20 2.24
CA CYS A 260 -9.49 -7.49 2.93
C CYS A 260 -10.02 -6.27 3.69
N VAL A 261 -9.13 -5.48 4.32
CA VAL A 261 -9.54 -4.24 5.00
C VAL A 261 -10.22 -3.29 4.02
N ARG A 262 -9.59 -3.02 2.87
CA ARG A 262 -10.14 -2.08 1.87
C ARG A 262 -11.45 -2.58 1.28
N HIS A 263 -11.50 -3.84 0.84
CA HIS A 263 -12.69 -4.37 0.18
C HIS A 263 -13.92 -4.38 1.10
N HIS A 264 -13.75 -4.89 2.32
CA HIS A 264 -14.85 -5.05 3.25
C HIS A 264 -15.21 -3.75 3.98
N PHE A 265 -14.27 -2.82 4.16
CA PHE A 265 -14.60 -1.52 4.71
C PHE A 265 -15.47 -0.70 3.77
N GLU A 266 -15.21 -0.71 2.46
CA GLU A 266 -16.10 -0.07 1.48
C GLU A 266 -17.50 -0.69 1.49
N GLY A 267 -17.61 -2.02 1.58
CA GLY A 267 -18.90 -2.71 1.75
C GLY A 267 -19.62 -2.31 3.05
N MET A 268 -18.88 -2.23 4.16
CA MET A 268 -19.42 -1.81 5.45
C MET A 268 -19.92 -0.36 5.41
N LYS A 269 -19.17 0.56 4.79
CA LYS A 269 -19.57 1.97 4.60
C LYS A 269 -20.90 2.08 3.87
N ARG A 270 -21.05 1.35 2.75
CA ARG A 270 -22.30 1.28 1.98
C ARG A 270 -23.48 0.79 2.82
N LEU A 271 -23.27 -0.18 3.70
CA LEU A 271 -24.32 -0.75 4.55
C LEU A 271 -24.69 0.17 5.72
N LEU A 272 -23.74 0.95 6.24
CA LEU A 272 -23.99 1.94 7.28
C LEU A 272 -24.70 3.19 6.74
N ASP A 273 -24.41 3.58 5.50
CA ASP A 273 -24.95 4.78 4.85
C ASP A 273 -24.75 6.06 5.70
N ASP A 274 -23.63 6.11 6.42
CA ASP A 274 -23.25 7.17 7.36
C ASP A 274 -21.72 7.25 7.41
N ASP A 275 -21.15 8.16 6.62
CA ASP A 275 -19.69 8.36 6.52
C ASP A 275 -19.06 8.74 7.88
N PRO A 276 -19.57 9.74 8.64
CA PRO A 276 -19.04 10.07 9.96
C PRO A 276 -19.03 8.89 10.95
N ARG A 277 -20.09 8.08 10.95
CA ARG A 277 -20.16 6.86 11.78
C ARG A 277 -19.16 5.83 11.31
N SER A 278 -19.04 5.63 10.00
CA SER A 278 -18.08 4.68 9.42
C SER A 278 -16.63 5.01 9.77
N ASP A 279 -16.26 6.28 9.73
CA ASP A 279 -14.92 6.75 10.14
C ASP A 279 -14.67 6.54 11.63
N SER A 280 -15.70 6.75 12.45
CA SER A 280 -15.62 6.55 13.91
C SER A 280 -15.46 5.06 14.24
N VAL A 281 -16.21 4.19 13.54
CA VAL A 281 -16.06 2.72 13.59
C VAL A 281 -14.63 2.33 13.22
N PHE A 282 -14.10 2.81 12.09
CA PHE A 282 -12.75 2.44 11.64
C PHE A 282 -11.65 2.87 12.63
N ARG A 283 -11.78 4.07 13.20
CA ARG A 283 -10.87 4.56 14.25
C ARG A 283 -10.94 3.69 15.51
N ALA A 284 -12.13 3.34 15.97
CA ALA A 284 -12.34 2.44 17.10
C ALA A 284 -11.71 1.05 16.87
N LEU A 285 -11.89 0.47 15.67
CA LEU A 285 -11.27 -0.80 15.30
C LEU A 285 -9.73 -0.74 15.34
N LYS A 286 -9.13 0.31 14.76
CA LYS A 286 -7.66 0.51 14.78
C LYS A 286 -7.12 0.66 16.20
N ALA A 287 -7.81 1.40 17.06
CA ALA A 287 -7.43 1.59 18.46
C ALA A 287 -7.73 0.37 19.34
N SER A 288 -8.61 -0.54 18.90
CA SER A 288 -9.24 -1.56 19.75
C SER A 288 -10.00 -0.97 20.95
N GLU A 289 -10.67 0.16 20.73
CA GLU A 289 -11.46 0.90 21.73
C GLU A 289 -12.90 1.01 21.25
N PHE A 290 -13.82 0.24 21.84
CA PHE A 290 -15.16 0.03 21.26
C PHE A 290 -16.30 0.78 21.96
N ASP A 291 -16.22 0.95 23.28
CA ASP A 291 -17.38 1.32 24.11
C ASP A 291 -17.91 2.74 23.83
N SER A 292 -17.16 3.57 23.13
CA SER A 292 -17.59 4.92 22.70
C SER A 292 -18.33 4.94 21.36
N VAL A 293 -18.31 3.85 20.61
CA VAL A 293 -18.85 3.77 19.23
C VAL A 293 -19.87 2.64 19.06
N PHE A 294 -19.70 1.56 19.81
CA PHE A 294 -20.51 0.35 19.73
C PHE A 294 -21.33 0.16 21.01
N ASP A 295 -22.45 -0.54 20.92
CA ASP A 295 -23.18 -0.95 22.12
C ASP A 295 -22.41 -2.05 22.89
N SER A 296 -22.92 -2.43 24.07
CA SER A 296 -22.26 -3.43 24.92
C SER A 296 -22.19 -4.82 24.28
N LYS A 297 -23.19 -5.19 23.47
CA LYS A 297 -23.25 -6.47 22.78
C LYS A 297 -22.21 -6.49 21.65
N GLU A 298 -22.24 -5.49 20.78
CA GLU A 298 -21.30 -5.31 19.68
C GLU A 298 -19.84 -5.23 20.16
N SER A 299 -19.60 -4.50 21.25
CA SER A 299 -18.27 -4.38 21.87
C SER A 299 -17.76 -5.73 22.40
N ALA A 300 -18.63 -6.54 23.02
CA ALA A 300 -18.26 -7.87 23.49
C ALA A 300 -17.89 -8.81 22.33
N GLY A 301 -18.66 -8.79 21.23
CA GLY A 301 -18.35 -9.56 20.03
C GLY A 301 -17.00 -9.18 19.39
N LEU A 302 -16.66 -7.89 19.34
CA LEU A 302 -15.37 -7.42 18.84
C LEU A 302 -14.20 -7.86 19.73
N ARG A 303 -14.35 -7.82 21.06
CA ARG A 303 -13.33 -8.33 22.00
C ARG A 303 -13.14 -9.84 21.83
N TYR A 304 -14.23 -10.60 21.67
CA TYR A 304 -14.16 -12.02 21.37
C TYR A 304 -13.44 -12.28 20.05
N ALA A 305 -13.75 -11.53 18.99
CA ALA A 305 -13.08 -11.62 17.70
C ALA A 305 -11.56 -11.39 17.81
N LYS A 306 -11.14 -10.39 18.60
CA LYS A 306 -9.71 -10.15 18.88
C LYS A 306 -9.05 -11.36 19.55
N ARG A 307 -9.66 -11.88 20.62
CA ARG A 307 -9.12 -13.02 21.38
C ARG A 307 -8.98 -14.25 20.49
N LEU A 308 -10.04 -14.60 19.75
CA LEU A 308 -10.02 -15.73 18.82
C LEU A 308 -9.00 -15.55 17.68
N THR A 309 -8.75 -14.32 17.23
CA THR A 309 -7.76 -14.06 16.17
C THR A 309 -6.31 -14.20 16.66
N ILE A 310 -5.99 -13.67 17.84
CA ILE A 310 -4.59 -13.58 18.33
C ILE A 310 -4.20 -14.81 19.16
N GLN A 311 -5.12 -15.36 19.94
CA GLN A 311 -4.89 -16.43 20.91
C GLN A 311 -6.05 -17.45 20.90
N ALA A 312 -6.31 -18.05 19.73
CA ALA A 312 -7.40 -19.03 19.59
C ALA A 312 -7.33 -20.18 20.60
N SER A 313 -6.11 -20.62 20.96
CA SER A 313 -5.88 -21.68 21.96
C SER A 313 -6.38 -21.33 23.36
N ASP A 314 -6.49 -20.04 23.67
CA ASP A 314 -6.81 -19.54 24.99
C ASP A 314 -8.31 -19.21 25.10
N VAL A 315 -9.09 -19.38 24.03
CA VAL A 315 -10.55 -19.22 24.07
C VAL A 315 -11.15 -20.44 24.78
N ASP A 316 -11.75 -20.20 25.93
CA ASP A 316 -12.41 -21.18 26.78
C ASP A 316 -13.91 -20.86 26.93
N GLU A 317 -14.64 -21.72 27.66
CA GLU A 317 -16.09 -21.59 27.85
C GLU A 317 -16.48 -20.24 28.47
N SER A 318 -15.62 -19.61 29.27
CA SER A 318 -15.91 -18.32 29.87
C SER A 318 -16.13 -17.23 28.80
N ALA A 319 -15.41 -17.28 27.68
CA ALA A 319 -15.60 -16.34 26.59
C ALA A 319 -17.02 -16.42 25.98
N ILE A 320 -17.61 -17.63 25.97
CA ILE A 320 -18.99 -17.85 25.51
C ILE A 320 -19.99 -17.34 26.55
N VAL A 321 -19.72 -17.57 27.84
CA VAL A 321 -20.53 -17.02 28.94
C VAL A 321 -20.53 -15.49 28.92
N ASP A 322 -19.40 -14.85 28.63
CA ASP A 322 -19.27 -13.40 28.51
C ASP A 322 -20.15 -12.86 27.36
N LEU A 323 -20.15 -13.53 26.20
CA LEU A 323 -21.03 -13.16 25.07
C LEU A 323 -22.51 -13.31 25.41
N ARG A 324 -22.91 -14.41 26.07
CA ARG A 324 -24.30 -14.58 26.53
C ARG A 324 -24.70 -13.49 27.52
N SER A 325 -23.81 -13.14 28.44
CA SER A 325 -24.02 -12.07 29.41
C SER A 325 -24.16 -10.69 28.74
N ALA A 326 -23.52 -10.49 27.59
CA ALA A 326 -23.67 -9.30 26.75
C ALA A 326 -24.93 -9.31 25.87
N GLY A 327 -25.71 -10.40 25.88
CA GLY A 327 -27.00 -10.50 25.18
C GLY A 327 -26.96 -11.21 23.84
N PHE A 328 -25.92 -11.97 23.52
CA PHE A 328 -25.92 -12.86 22.37
C PHE A 328 -26.68 -14.17 22.65
N ASP A 329 -27.47 -14.64 21.67
CA ASP A 329 -27.92 -16.03 21.62
C ASP A 329 -26.87 -16.95 20.98
N ASP A 330 -26.99 -18.27 21.18
CA ASP A 330 -26.00 -19.23 20.67
C ASP A 330 -25.86 -19.22 19.13
N GLY A 331 -26.91 -18.80 18.39
CA GLY A 331 -26.86 -18.63 16.94
C GLY A 331 -26.02 -17.42 16.54
N GLU A 332 -26.21 -16.28 17.21
CA GLU A 332 -25.41 -15.08 16.96
C GLU A 332 -23.94 -15.29 17.39
N ILE A 333 -23.67 -16.04 18.48
CA ILE A 333 -22.31 -16.44 18.86
C ILE A 333 -21.64 -17.26 17.75
N LEU A 334 -22.39 -18.20 17.16
CA LEU A 334 -21.93 -18.97 16.01
C LEU A 334 -21.64 -18.07 14.82
N GLU A 335 -22.51 -17.09 14.51
CA GLU A 335 -22.28 -16.11 13.43
C GLU A 335 -20.96 -15.33 13.64
N VAL A 336 -20.72 -14.79 14.84
CA VAL A 336 -19.45 -14.09 15.16
C VAL A 336 -18.25 -15.02 14.94
N ASN A 337 -18.30 -16.25 15.46
CA ASN A 337 -17.20 -17.21 15.34
C ASN A 337 -16.94 -17.59 13.87
N GLN A 338 -18.01 -17.81 13.09
CA GLN A 338 -17.92 -18.11 11.67
C GLN A 338 -17.29 -16.96 10.88
N VAL A 339 -17.68 -15.70 11.14
CA VAL A 339 -17.04 -14.52 10.52
C VAL A 339 -15.56 -14.48 10.84
N VAL A 340 -15.19 -14.60 12.12
CA VAL A 340 -13.79 -14.52 12.54
C VAL A 340 -12.95 -15.62 11.89
N SER A 341 -13.47 -16.86 11.89
CA SER A 341 -12.80 -18.00 11.30
C SER A 341 -12.67 -17.88 9.77
N TYR A 342 -13.73 -17.44 9.09
CA TYR A 342 -13.73 -17.24 7.65
C TYR A 342 -12.74 -16.15 7.23
N PHE A 343 -12.72 -15.00 7.92
CA PHE A 343 -11.76 -13.94 7.60
C PHE A 343 -10.32 -14.36 7.91
N ALA A 344 -10.10 -15.17 8.94
CA ALA A 344 -8.78 -15.74 9.19
C ALA A 344 -8.34 -16.69 8.05
N TYR A 345 -9.25 -17.43 7.42
CA TYR A 345 -8.97 -18.19 6.18
C TYR A 345 -8.70 -17.25 4.99
N ALA A 346 -9.58 -16.30 4.72
CA ALA A 346 -9.47 -15.38 3.59
C ALA A 346 -8.18 -14.53 3.66
N ASN A 347 -7.84 -14.00 4.84
CA ASN A 347 -6.60 -13.25 5.05
C ASN A 347 -5.36 -14.09 4.75
N ARG A 348 -5.33 -15.38 5.14
CA ARG A 348 -4.21 -16.28 4.84
C ARG A 348 -4.10 -16.60 3.35
N MET A 349 -5.24 -16.71 2.65
CA MET A 349 -5.24 -16.84 1.19
C MET A 349 -4.65 -15.62 0.52
N VAL A 350 -5.10 -14.41 0.89
CA VAL A 350 -4.59 -13.15 0.32
C VAL A 350 -3.11 -12.96 0.63
N LEU A 351 -2.73 -13.01 1.92
CA LEU A 351 -1.36 -12.75 2.35
C LEU A 351 -0.39 -13.83 1.87
N GLY A 352 -0.80 -15.10 1.90
CA GLY A 352 0.03 -16.23 1.49
C GLY A 352 0.26 -16.31 -0.01
N LEU A 353 -0.66 -15.77 -0.82
CA LEU A 353 -0.56 -15.74 -2.28
C LEU A 353 -0.30 -14.34 -2.84
N GLY A 354 -0.06 -13.33 -2.01
CA GLY A 354 0.24 -11.98 -2.49
C GLY A 354 -0.86 -11.30 -3.28
N VAL A 355 -2.11 -11.61 -2.98
CA VAL A 355 -3.27 -10.99 -3.64
C VAL A 355 -3.30 -9.50 -3.32
N ASN A 356 -3.37 -8.64 -4.34
CA ASN A 356 -3.44 -7.18 -4.19
C ASN A 356 -4.67 -6.60 -4.90
N THR A 357 -4.94 -5.30 -4.73
CA THR A 357 -6.13 -4.63 -5.29
C THR A 357 -5.92 -4.11 -6.71
N GLY A 358 -4.81 -4.42 -7.38
CA GLY A 358 -4.54 -3.93 -8.73
C GLY A 358 -5.62 -4.42 -9.69
N GLY A 359 -6.35 -3.51 -10.32
CA GLY A 359 -7.43 -3.81 -11.27
C GLY A 359 -8.78 -4.25 -10.65
N ASP A 360 -8.88 -4.38 -9.33
CA ASP A 360 -10.13 -4.77 -8.65
C ASP A 360 -11.10 -3.58 -8.47
N VAL A 361 -12.40 -3.85 -8.57
CA VAL A 361 -13.47 -2.92 -8.16
C VAL A 361 -13.83 -3.21 -6.71
N LEU A 362 -13.52 -2.27 -5.81
CA LEU A 362 -13.66 -2.47 -4.37
C LEU A 362 -15.12 -2.36 -3.89
N GLY A 363 -15.46 -3.15 -2.88
CA GLY A 363 -16.72 -3.02 -2.15
C GLY A 363 -17.95 -3.61 -2.84
N LEU A 364 -17.76 -4.42 -3.89
CA LEU A 364 -18.86 -5.18 -4.51
C LEU A 364 -19.17 -6.44 -3.70
N SER A 365 -20.45 -6.76 -3.58
CA SER A 365 -20.92 -7.97 -2.86
C SER A 365 -22.14 -8.60 -3.51
N PRO A 366 -22.45 -9.87 -3.23
CA PRO A 366 -23.69 -10.51 -3.66
C PRO A 366 -24.94 -9.76 -3.19
N SER A 367 -26.01 -9.84 -3.98
CA SER A 367 -27.29 -9.20 -3.62
C SER A 367 -27.91 -9.84 -2.37
N SER A 368 -28.48 -9.00 -1.51
CA SER A 368 -29.00 -9.42 -0.20
C SER A 368 -30.33 -10.17 -0.25
N GLY A 369 -31.03 -10.11 -1.38
CA GLY A 369 -32.41 -10.60 -1.53
C GLY A 369 -32.54 -12.03 -2.06
N ASP A 370 -31.46 -12.64 -2.55
CA ASP A 370 -31.51 -13.97 -3.16
C ASP A 370 -30.31 -14.84 -2.78
N SER A 371 -30.58 -15.90 -2.01
CA SER A 371 -29.57 -16.91 -1.63
C SER A 371 -28.98 -17.69 -2.82
N SER A 372 -29.57 -17.56 -4.01
CA SER A 372 -29.11 -18.15 -5.26
C SER A 372 -28.41 -17.17 -6.23
N ASP A 373 -28.45 -15.86 -5.98
CA ASP A 373 -27.72 -14.86 -6.77
C ASP A 373 -26.29 -14.67 -6.23
N TRP A 374 -25.29 -14.88 -7.08
CA TRP A 374 -23.87 -14.79 -6.71
C TRP A 374 -23.18 -13.59 -7.35
N SER A 375 -23.92 -12.78 -8.13
CA SER A 375 -23.35 -11.65 -8.88
C SER A 375 -22.94 -10.53 -7.93
N HIS A 376 -21.72 -10.02 -8.10
CA HIS A 376 -21.20 -8.91 -7.31
C HIS A 376 -21.73 -7.59 -7.91
N ARG A 377 -22.34 -6.73 -7.09
CA ARG A 377 -22.98 -5.47 -7.54
C ARG A 377 -22.67 -4.26 -6.67
#